data_AF-A0A7V8DCM9-F1
#
_entry.id   AF-A0A7V8DCM9-F1
#
_cell.length_a   1.000
_cell.length_b   1.000
_cell.length_c   1.000
_cell.angle_alpha   90.00
_cell.angle_beta   90.00
_cell.angle_gamma   90.00
#
_symmetry.space_group_name_H-M   'P 1'
#
loop_
_entity.id
_entity.type
_entity.pdbx_description
1 polymer ?
#
loop_
_entity_poly.entity_id
_entity_poly.type
_entity_poly.pdbx_seq_one_letter_code
_entity_poly.pdbx_strand_id
1 'polypeptide(L)'
;MRSKKLVYSLLAAAGLLAAVVGGLCLKYSPAGVMMSAVLAYDAVYVKLFENTPEEDALYTARAVSEKDLRLCREVSARYIRSTFPRVNCYREVVTAVADPAICREEEIMEYIGEEQCYITLAVSTGDAGLCERVTGGDSGMRDECYFDLAREKNDAGFCGKLSESLQREFCLESCAAKKEYDESPGPGPWPRK
;
A
#
# COMPACT_ATOMS: atom_id res chain seq x y z
N MET A 1 12.53 6.07 20.41
CA MET A 1 12.48 6.85 19.15
C MET A 1 12.83 8.33 19.29
N ARG A 2 12.45 9.05 20.38
CA ARG A 2 12.86 10.47 20.58
C ARG A 2 14.38 10.71 20.51
N SER A 3 15.20 9.77 21.00
CA SER A 3 16.66 9.87 20.98
C SER A 3 17.27 9.82 19.57
N LYS A 4 16.79 8.94 18.69
CA LYS A 4 17.29 8.82 17.31
C LYS A 4 17.00 10.09 16.50
N LYS A 5 15.77 10.62 16.57
CA LYS A 5 15.38 11.88 15.90
C LYS A 5 16.26 13.06 16.33
N LEU A 6 16.63 13.11 17.61
CA LEU A 6 17.48 14.16 18.16
C LEU A 6 18.94 14.05 17.66
N VAL A 7 19.49 12.84 17.60
CA VAL A 7 20.84 12.60 17.05
C VAL A 7 20.91 12.94 15.57
N TYR A 8 19.94 12.53 14.76
CA TYR A 8 19.93 12.84 13.33
C TYR A 8 19.67 14.32 13.04
N SER A 9 18.85 15.01 13.85
CA SER A 9 18.67 16.46 13.75
C SER A 9 19.97 17.21 14.00
N LEU A 10 20.78 16.76 14.97
CA LEU A 10 22.10 17.34 15.23
C LEU A 10 23.08 17.07 14.06
N LEU A 11 23.06 15.88 13.46
CA LEU A 11 23.88 15.55 12.29
C LEU A 11 23.47 16.34 11.04
N ALA A 12 22.17 16.56 10.84
CA ALA A 12 21.62 17.40 9.77
C ALA A 12 22.10 18.85 9.90
N ALA A 13 21.99 19.41 11.10
CA ALA A 13 22.47 20.76 11.40
C ALA A 13 23.98 20.87 11.17
N ALA A 14 24.76 19.86 11.57
CA ALA A 14 26.19 19.81 11.32
C ALA A 14 26.52 19.72 9.82
N GLY A 15 25.77 18.93 9.04
CA GLY A 15 25.93 18.82 7.59
C GLY A 15 25.63 20.13 6.85
N LEU A 16 24.56 20.83 7.24
CA LEU A 16 24.23 22.17 6.72
C LEU A 16 25.31 23.19 7.06
N LEU A 17 25.80 23.19 8.30
CA LEU A 17 26.90 24.07 8.72
C LEU A 17 28.18 23.80 7.90
N ALA A 18 28.53 22.54 7.68
CA ALA A 18 29.69 22.17 6.87
C ALA A 18 29.54 22.60 5.41
N ALA A 19 28.35 22.48 4.82
CA ALA A 19 28.08 22.93 3.46
C ALA A 19 28.18 24.46 3.31
N VAL A 20 27.65 25.20 4.30
CA VAL A 20 27.76 26.67 4.34
C VAL A 20 29.23 27.11 4.47
N VAL A 21 29.99 26.49 5.38
CA VAL A 21 31.41 26.81 5.56
C VAL A 21 32.22 26.44 4.31
N GLY A 22 31.97 25.29 3.71
CA GLY A 22 32.63 24.87 2.47
C GLY A 22 32.31 25.80 1.28
N GLY A 23 31.06 26.24 1.15
CA GLY A 23 30.64 27.20 0.13
C GLY A 23 31.22 28.61 0.30
N LEU A 24 31.53 29.03 1.53
CA LEU A 24 32.23 30.29 1.79
C LEU A 24 33.73 30.23 1.43
N CYS A 25 34.37 29.06 1.59
CA CYS A 25 35.80 28.90 1.31
C CYS A 25 36.13 28.72 -0.17
N LEU A 26 35.23 28.10 -0.93
CA LEU A 26 35.40 27.85 -2.35
C LEU A 26 34.56 28.88 -3.10
N LYS A 27 35.16 29.77 -3.91
CA LYS A 27 34.51 30.84 -4.70
C LYS A 27 33.49 30.32 -5.73
N TYR A 28 32.48 29.57 -5.30
CA TYR A 28 31.47 28.97 -6.15
C TYR A 28 30.41 29.99 -6.53
N SER A 29 29.89 29.84 -7.76
CA SER A 29 28.69 30.51 -8.21
C SER A 29 27.54 30.23 -7.21
N PRO A 30 26.70 31.24 -6.88
CA PRO A 30 25.53 31.09 -6.00
C PRO A 30 24.63 29.89 -6.36
N ALA A 31 24.56 29.52 -7.64
CA ALA A 31 23.79 28.37 -8.12
C ALA A 31 24.32 27.01 -7.63
N GLY A 32 25.65 26.85 -7.48
CA GLY A 32 26.26 25.61 -7.00
C GLY A 32 26.03 25.35 -5.51
N VAL A 33 25.99 26.42 -4.70
CA VAL A 33 25.68 26.35 -3.27
C VAL A 33 24.20 25.96 -3.06
N MET A 34 23.28 26.51 -3.87
CA MET A 34 21.87 26.14 -3.81
C MET A 34 21.63 24.67 -4.18
N MET A 35 22.24 24.17 -5.26
CA MET A 35 22.07 22.77 -5.67
C MET A 35 22.61 21.77 -4.64
N SER A 36 23.77 22.05 -4.05
CA SER A 36 24.35 21.17 -3.01
C SER A 36 23.55 21.19 -1.70
N ALA A 37 22.99 22.35 -1.32
CA ALA A 37 22.11 22.46 -0.17
C ALA A 37 20.79 21.69 -0.37
N VAL A 38 20.19 21.74 -1.57
CA VAL A 38 18.97 20.98 -1.90
C VAL A 38 19.23 19.48 -1.86
N LEU A 39 20.32 19.00 -2.45
CA LEU A 39 20.66 17.56 -2.41
C LEU A 39 20.97 17.06 -1.00
N ALA A 40 21.64 17.88 -0.18
CA ALA A 40 21.88 17.56 1.22
C ALA A 40 20.58 17.58 2.02
N TYR A 41 19.70 18.54 1.77
CA TYR A 41 18.39 18.63 2.40
C TYR A 41 17.53 17.42 2.05
N ASP A 42 17.41 17.05 0.78
CA ASP A 42 16.62 15.89 0.35
C ASP A 42 17.18 14.57 0.93
N ALA A 43 18.50 14.38 0.91
CA ALA A 43 19.13 13.17 1.46
C ALA A 43 18.96 13.03 2.98
N VAL A 44 18.91 14.16 3.68
CA VAL A 44 18.77 14.22 5.14
C VAL A 44 17.30 14.14 5.55
N TYR A 45 16.41 14.82 4.83
CA TYR A 45 14.97 14.86 5.09
C TYR A 45 14.33 13.48 4.89
N VAL A 46 14.70 12.78 3.80
CA VAL A 46 14.22 11.41 3.54
C VAL A 46 14.57 10.45 4.69
N LYS A 47 15.78 10.54 5.25
CA LYS A 47 16.21 9.66 6.36
C LYS A 47 15.65 10.05 7.73
N LEU A 48 15.14 11.27 7.89
CA LEU A 48 14.65 11.80 9.17
C LEU A 48 13.16 11.54 9.39
N PHE A 49 12.39 11.40 8.31
CA PHE A 49 10.93 11.43 8.37
C PHE A 49 10.23 10.18 7.84
N GLU A 50 10.94 9.26 7.19
CA GLU A 50 10.40 7.98 6.72
C GLU A 50 11.10 6.83 7.47
N ASN A 51 10.31 5.85 7.92
CA ASN A 51 10.86 4.60 8.46
C ASN A 51 11.55 3.82 7.32
N THR A 52 12.43 2.90 7.67
CA THR A 52 12.92 1.94 6.66
C THR A 52 11.80 0.97 6.26
N PRO A 53 11.85 0.36 5.06
CA PRO A 53 10.88 -0.66 4.67
C PRO A 53 10.74 -1.82 5.65
N GLU A 54 11.82 -2.20 6.33
CA GLU A 54 11.81 -3.25 7.36
C GLU A 54 11.11 -2.79 8.65
N GLU A 55 11.30 -1.53 9.05
CA GLU A 55 10.60 -0.96 10.21
C GLU A 55 9.10 -0.84 9.94
N ASP A 56 8.70 -0.37 8.76
CA ASP A 56 7.29 -0.31 8.36
C ASP A 56 6.65 -1.70 8.29
N ALA A 57 7.37 -2.70 7.75
CA ALA A 57 6.90 -4.09 7.76
C ALA A 57 6.69 -4.62 9.18
N LEU A 58 7.53 -4.25 10.14
CA LEU A 58 7.37 -4.64 11.54
C LEU A 58 6.12 -4.00 12.17
N TYR A 59 5.88 -2.71 11.93
CA TYR A 59 4.67 -2.04 12.40
C TYR A 59 3.40 -2.66 11.79
N THR A 60 3.42 -2.93 10.48
CA THR A 60 2.30 -3.61 9.80
C THR A 60 2.05 -5.00 10.37
N ALA A 61 3.08 -5.83 10.50
CA ALA A 61 2.94 -7.18 11.06
C ALA A 61 2.36 -7.14 12.47
N ARG A 62 2.80 -6.17 13.28
CA ARG A 62 2.27 -5.97 14.63
C ARG A 62 0.81 -5.53 14.61
N ALA A 63 0.46 -4.53 13.79
CA ALA A 63 -0.90 -4.03 13.60
C ALA A 63 -1.87 -5.17 13.23
N VAL A 64 -1.45 -6.03 12.30
CA VAL A 64 -2.19 -7.21 11.84
C VAL A 64 -2.34 -8.24 12.95
N SER A 65 -1.25 -8.57 13.67
CA SER A 65 -1.27 -9.57 14.74
C SER A 65 -2.11 -9.16 15.95
N GLU A 66 -2.10 -7.86 16.28
CA GLU A 66 -2.83 -7.28 17.40
C GLU A 66 -4.25 -6.83 17.00
N LYS A 67 -4.55 -6.82 15.70
CA LYS A 67 -5.77 -6.24 15.11
C LYS A 67 -5.99 -4.78 15.54
N ASP A 68 -4.91 -4.02 15.66
CA ASP A 68 -4.92 -2.63 16.11
C ASP A 68 -4.55 -1.67 14.97
N LEU A 69 -5.58 -1.06 14.39
CA LEU A 69 -5.47 -0.07 13.31
C LEU A 69 -4.59 1.14 13.66
N ARG A 70 -4.51 1.50 14.96
CA ARG A 70 -3.74 2.68 15.39
C ARG A 70 -2.25 2.52 15.14
N LEU A 71 -1.76 1.28 15.07
CA LEU A 71 -0.36 0.98 14.77
C LEU A 71 0.01 1.34 13.32
N CYS A 72 -0.96 1.38 12.39
CA CYS A 72 -0.71 1.83 11.03
C CYS A 72 -0.36 3.33 10.95
N ARG A 73 -0.66 4.13 11.98
CA ARG A 73 -0.21 5.54 12.06
C ARG A 73 1.30 5.67 12.17
N GLU A 74 1.97 4.67 12.73
CA GLU A 74 3.43 4.62 12.85
C GLU A 74 4.09 4.25 11.52
N VAL A 75 3.33 3.68 10.56
CA VAL A 75 3.82 3.33 9.22
C VAL A 75 3.97 4.59 8.35
N SER A 76 5.05 4.65 7.58
CA SER A 76 5.30 5.77 6.66
C SER A 76 4.15 5.94 5.68
N ALA A 77 3.76 7.20 5.43
CA ALA A 77 2.68 7.51 4.50
C ALA A 77 3.08 7.26 3.03
N ARG A 78 4.37 7.33 2.71
CA ARG A 78 4.92 7.17 1.37
C ARG A 78 6.33 6.58 1.40
N TYR A 79 6.72 5.94 0.31
CA TYR A 79 8.15 5.86 -0.09
C TYR A 79 8.39 6.71 -1.34
N ILE A 80 9.65 7.09 -1.58
CA ILE A 80 10.11 7.80 -2.79
C ILE A 80 9.58 7.19 -4.11
N ARG A 81 9.22 5.90 -4.12
CA ARG A 81 8.71 5.16 -5.30
C ARG A 81 7.20 4.89 -5.31
N SER A 82 6.40 5.73 -4.64
CA SER A 82 4.92 5.75 -4.78
C SER A 82 4.16 4.54 -4.25
N THR A 83 4.76 3.72 -3.39
CA THR A 83 4.00 2.82 -2.51
C THR A 83 3.35 3.64 -1.39
N PHE A 84 2.20 3.18 -0.92
CA PHE A 84 1.49 3.73 0.23
C PHE A 84 1.49 2.70 1.37
N PRO A 85 2.62 2.53 2.09
CA PRO A 85 2.77 1.46 3.08
C PRO A 85 1.68 1.52 4.15
N ARG A 86 1.30 2.72 4.58
CA ARG A 86 0.21 2.95 5.52
C ARG A 86 -1.14 2.47 5.01
N VAL A 87 -1.49 2.75 3.76
CA VAL A 87 -2.76 2.30 3.15
C VAL A 87 -2.80 0.77 3.11
N ASN A 88 -1.68 0.14 2.75
CA ASN A 88 -1.57 -1.32 2.77
C ASN A 88 -1.69 -1.89 4.19
N CYS A 89 -1.08 -1.25 5.19
CA CYS A 89 -1.23 -1.66 6.59
C CYS A 89 -2.72 -1.70 6.99
N TYR A 90 -3.47 -0.64 6.71
CA TYR A 90 -4.90 -0.61 7.01
C TYR A 90 -5.66 -1.71 6.28
N ARG A 91 -5.35 -2.00 5.00
CA ARG A 91 -5.98 -3.09 4.24
C ARG A 91 -5.70 -4.45 4.88
N GLU A 92 -4.48 -4.71 5.29
CA GLU A 92 -4.11 -5.97 5.95
C GLU A 92 -4.80 -6.12 7.31
N VAL A 93 -4.91 -5.03 8.09
CA VAL A 93 -5.65 -5.05 9.36
C VAL A 93 -7.13 -5.32 9.12
N VAL A 94 -7.76 -4.70 8.12
CA VAL A 94 -9.15 -4.99 7.72
C VAL A 94 -9.34 -6.48 7.42
N THR A 95 -8.45 -7.06 6.60
CA THR A 95 -8.46 -8.50 6.29
C THR A 95 -8.28 -9.37 7.55
N ALA A 96 -7.39 -8.99 8.46
CA ALA A 96 -7.14 -9.75 9.69
C ALA A 96 -8.28 -9.66 10.70
N VAL A 97 -8.96 -8.50 10.77
CA VAL A 97 -10.15 -8.30 11.60
C VAL A 97 -11.33 -9.10 11.05
N ALA A 98 -11.54 -9.07 9.73
CA ALA A 98 -12.60 -9.78 9.02
C ALA A 98 -14.03 -9.47 9.53
N ASP A 99 -14.24 -8.28 10.08
CA ASP A 99 -15.53 -7.79 10.57
C ASP A 99 -15.93 -6.54 9.77
N PRO A 100 -17.09 -6.54 9.06
CA PRO A 100 -17.58 -5.37 8.33
C PRO A 100 -17.83 -4.11 9.17
N ALA A 101 -17.88 -4.21 10.49
CA ALA A 101 -17.96 -3.04 11.37
C ALA A 101 -16.71 -2.15 11.25
N ILE A 102 -15.53 -2.70 10.93
CA ILE A 102 -14.28 -1.95 10.81
C ILE A 102 -14.34 -0.89 9.70
N CYS A 103 -15.17 -1.08 8.67
CA CYS A 103 -15.28 -0.13 7.55
C CYS A 103 -15.92 1.20 7.93
N ARG A 104 -16.47 1.32 9.15
CA ARG A 104 -17.01 2.56 9.71
C ARG A 104 -16.04 3.29 10.64
N GLU A 105 -14.84 2.73 10.85
CA GLU A 105 -13.80 3.40 11.63
C GLU A 105 -13.26 4.61 10.86
N GLU A 106 -13.02 5.71 11.59
CA GLU A 106 -12.60 7.00 11.01
C GLU A 106 -11.31 6.87 10.19
N GLU A 107 -10.32 6.14 10.71
CA GLU A 107 -9.04 5.91 10.03
C GLU A 107 -9.23 5.13 8.72
N ILE A 108 -10.14 4.16 8.67
CA ILE A 108 -10.40 3.41 7.45
C ILE A 108 -11.05 4.30 6.39
N MET A 109 -12.02 5.12 6.79
CA MET A 109 -12.68 6.07 5.89
C MET A 109 -11.70 7.11 5.34
N GLU A 110 -10.76 7.59 6.16
CA GLU A 110 -9.75 8.58 5.76
C GLU A 110 -8.74 8.01 4.75
N TYR A 111 -8.22 6.80 4.98
CA TYR A 111 -7.07 6.27 4.23
C TYR A 111 -7.42 5.31 3.08
N ILE A 112 -8.52 4.56 3.20
CA ILE A 112 -8.95 3.57 2.20
C ILE A 112 -10.30 3.95 1.59
N GLY A 113 -11.20 4.51 2.40
CA GLY A 113 -12.59 4.72 2.03
C GLY A 113 -13.46 3.49 2.30
N GLU A 114 -14.75 3.74 2.53
CA GLU A 114 -15.71 2.70 2.92
C GLU A 114 -15.88 1.61 1.83
N GLU A 115 -16.01 2.01 0.58
CA GLU A 115 -16.24 1.10 -0.55
C GLU A 115 -15.08 0.12 -0.74
N GLN A 116 -13.86 0.65 -0.76
CA GLN A 116 -12.65 -0.17 -0.88
C GLN A 116 -12.44 -1.06 0.35
N CYS A 117 -12.90 -0.64 1.53
CA CYS A 117 -12.91 -1.51 2.71
C CYS A 117 -13.84 -2.70 2.52
N TYR A 118 -15.09 -2.49 2.05
CA TYR A 118 -16.00 -3.60 1.77
C TYR A 118 -15.50 -4.51 0.65
N ILE A 119 -14.88 -3.96 -0.40
CA ILE A 119 -14.22 -4.76 -1.46
C ILE A 119 -13.13 -5.64 -0.85
N THR A 120 -12.25 -5.06 -0.02
CA THR A 120 -11.16 -5.80 0.66
C THR A 120 -11.71 -6.93 1.52
N LEU A 121 -12.79 -6.68 2.26
CA LEU A 121 -13.44 -7.73 3.06
C LEU A 121 -14.10 -8.78 2.17
N ALA A 122 -14.87 -8.39 1.15
CA ALA A 122 -15.56 -9.32 0.24
C ALA A 122 -14.57 -10.31 -0.36
N VAL A 123 -13.46 -9.82 -0.90
CA VAL A 123 -12.42 -10.64 -1.55
C VAL A 123 -11.73 -11.56 -0.55
N SER A 124 -11.32 -11.03 0.61
CA SER A 124 -10.60 -11.82 1.61
C SER A 124 -11.48 -12.89 2.25
N THR A 125 -12.71 -12.56 2.66
CA THR A 125 -13.64 -13.50 3.31
C THR A 125 -14.36 -14.41 2.32
N GLY A 126 -14.47 -14.00 1.05
CA GLY A 126 -15.31 -14.67 0.06
C GLY A 126 -16.79 -14.31 0.14
N ASP A 127 -17.16 -13.33 0.98
CA ASP A 127 -18.56 -12.94 1.17
C ASP A 127 -19.01 -11.94 0.08
N ALA A 128 -19.64 -12.49 -0.96
CA ALA A 128 -20.25 -11.73 -2.04
C ALA A 128 -21.34 -10.74 -1.57
N GLY A 129 -21.95 -10.96 -0.39
CA GLY A 129 -22.94 -10.05 0.17
C GLY A 129 -22.35 -8.70 0.56
N LEU A 130 -21.04 -8.63 0.78
CA LEU A 130 -20.34 -7.38 1.07
C LEU A 130 -20.21 -6.49 -0.17
N CYS A 131 -20.18 -7.05 -1.38
CA CYS A 131 -20.20 -6.26 -2.61
C CYS A 131 -21.52 -5.48 -2.75
N GLU A 132 -22.65 -6.01 -2.26
CA GLU A 132 -23.94 -5.27 -2.26
C GLU A 132 -23.93 -4.06 -1.31
N ARG A 133 -22.97 -3.97 -0.39
CA ARG A 133 -22.81 -2.82 0.52
C ARG A 133 -21.96 -1.70 -0.10
N VAL A 134 -21.41 -1.91 -1.28
CA VAL A 134 -20.72 -0.88 -2.06
C VAL A 134 -21.79 -0.02 -2.73
N THR A 135 -22.29 0.98 -2.01
CA THR A 135 -23.47 1.79 -2.39
C THR A 135 -23.16 3.26 -2.67
N GLY A 136 -21.89 3.67 -2.67
CA GLY A 136 -21.47 5.09 -2.67
C GLY A 136 -21.01 5.67 -4.02
N GLY A 137 -20.69 4.83 -5.01
CA GLY A 137 -20.09 5.23 -6.28
C GLY A 137 -20.76 4.63 -7.52
N ASP A 138 -20.22 5.01 -8.68
CA ASP A 138 -20.57 4.44 -9.99
C ASP A 138 -20.68 2.91 -9.90
N SER A 139 -21.61 2.32 -10.65
CA SER A 139 -21.80 0.86 -10.74
C SER A 139 -20.49 0.08 -10.96
N GLY A 140 -19.45 0.75 -11.47
CA GLY A 140 -18.09 0.24 -11.62
C GLY A 140 -17.43 -0.33 -10.36
N MET A 141 -17.55 0.27 -9.17
CA MET A 141 -16.87 -0.27 -7.97
C MET A 141 -17.52 -1.55 -7.44
N ARG A 142 -18.85 -1.64 -7.54
CA ARG A 142 -19.56 -2.88 -7.20
C ARG A 142 -19.18 -4.00 -8.16
N ASP A 143 -19.08 -3.68 -9.45
CA ASP A 143 -18.67 -4.65 -10.46
C ASP A 143 -17.19 -5.03 -10.28
N GLU A 144 -16.31 -4.09 -9.93
CA GLU A 144 -14.93 -4.37 -9.54
C GLU A 144 -14.86 -5.35 -8.35
N CYS A 145 -15.70 -5.16 -7.33
CA CYS A 145 -15.81 -6.08 -6.20
C CYS A 145 -16.10 -7.51 -6.66
N TYR A 146 -17.10 -7.70 -7.53
CA TYR A 146 -17.47 -9.01 -8.03
C TYR A 146 -16.42 -9.61 -8.97
N PHE A 147 -15.76 -8.77 -9.76
CA PHE A 147 -14.67 -9.18 -10.63
C PHE A 147 -13.47 -9.68 -9.83
N ASP A 148 -13.04 -8.93 -8.80
CA ASP A 148 -11.94 -9.33 -7.94
C ASP A 148 -12.29 -10.60 -7.14
N LEU A 149 -13.53 -10.73 -6.69
CA LEU A 149 -14.02 -11.93 -6.02
C LEU A 149 -13.97 -13.17 -6.94
N ALA A 150 -14.42 -13.03 -8.19
CA ALA A 150 -14.35 -14.07 -9.21
C ALA A 150 -12.91 -14.53 -9.44
N ARG A 151 -11.98 -13.58 -9.60
CA ARG A 151 -10.56 -13.86 -9.83
C ARG A 151 -9.89 -14.52 -8.63
N GLU A 152 -10.14 -14.00 -7.43
CA GLU A 152 -9.49 -14.49 -6.21
C GLU A 152 -9.98 -15.89 -5.85
N LYS A 153 -11.30 -16.10 -5.88
CA LYS A 153 -11.91 -17.41 -5.57
C LYS A 153 -11.95 -18.38 -6.74
N ASN A 154 -11.51 -17.94 -7.93
CA ASN A 154 -11.57 -18.71 -9.18
C ASN A 154 -12.99 -19.24 -9.48
N ASP A 155 -14.00 -18.43 -9.18
CA ASP A 155 -15.41 -18.77 -9.30
C ASP A 155 -16.10 -17.84 -10.30
N ALA A 156 -16.29 -18.36 -11.50
CA ALA A 156 -17.00 -17.71 -12.61
C ALA A 156 -18.46 -17.38 -12.28
N GLY A 157 -19.05 -17.98 -11.24
CA GLY A 157 -20.41 -17.66 -10.79
C GLY A 157 -20.57 -16.19 -10.38
N PHE A 158 -19.50 -15.56 -9.88
CA PHE A 158 -19.51 -14.13 -9.54
C PHE A 158 -19.52 -13.22 -10.77
N CYS A 159 -18.97 -13.67 -11.91
CA CYS A 159 -19.01 -12.91 -13.15
C CYS A 159 -20.45 -12.64 -13.61
N GLY A 160 -21.41 -13.52 -13.30
CA GLY A 160 -22.81 -13.31 -13.65
C GLY A 160 -23.46 -12.08 -13.00
N LYS A 161 -22.83 -11.51 -11.96
CA LYS A 161 -23.33 -10.34 -11.23
C LYS A 161 -22.85 -9.00 -11.78
N LEU A 162 -21.89 -8.98 -12.71
CA LEU A 162 -21.42 -7.75 -13.34
C LEU A 162 -22.51 -7.19 -14.26
N SER A 163 -22.66 -5.87 -14.28
CA SER A 163 -23.70 -5.19 -15.05
C SER A 163 -23.38 -5.17 -16.56
N GLU A 164 -22.13 -4.91 -16.91
CA GLU A 164 -21.69 -4.77 -18.30
C GLU A 164 -21.37 -6.12 -18.96
N SER A 165 -21.92 -6.38 -20.15
CA SER A 165 -21.72 -7.66 -20.85
C SER A 165 -20.26 -7.93 -21.20
N LEU A 166 -19.54 -6.90 -21.64
CA LEU A 166 -18.12 -7.04 -21.99
C LEU A 166 -17.26 -7.38 -20.76
N GLN A 167 -17.57 -6.80 -19.60
CA GLN A 167 -16.88 -7.13 -18.34
C GLN A 167 -17.20 -8.56 -17.89
N ARG A 168 -18.43 -9.04 -18.11
CA ARG A 168 -18.80 -10.44 -17.86
C ARG A 168 -17.99 -11.40 -18.69
N GLU A 169 -17.91 -11.17 -19.99
CA GLU A 169 -17.12 -12.01 -20.90
C GLU A 169 -15.65 -12.05 -20.48
N PHE A 170 -15.06 -10.88 -20.24
CA PHE A 170 -13.67 -10.77 -19.78
C PHE A 170 -13.42 -11.48 -18.44
N CYS A 171 -14.37 -11.40 -17.50
CA CYS A 171 -14.30 -12.10 -16.22
C CYS A 171 -14.32 -13.63 -16.40
N LEU A 172 -15.22 -14.14 -17.26
CA LEU A 172 -15.32 -15.57 -17.56
C LEU A 172 -14.03 -16.12 -18.19
N GLU A 173 -13.47 -15.38 -19.15
CA GLU A 173 -12.19 -15.72 -19.78
C GLU A 173 -11.04 -15.73 -18.76
N SER A 174 -10.98 -14.72 -17.90
CA SER A 174 -9.96 -14.62 -16.84
C SER A 174 -10.01 -15.80 -15.87
N CYS A 175 -11.21 -16.24 -15.47
CA CYS A 175 -11.38 -17.41 -14.61
C CYS A 175 -11.01 -18.72 -15.33
N ALA A 176 -11.36 -18.85 -16.62
CA ALA A 176 -11.00 -20.02 -17.42
C ALA A 176 -9.48 -20.15 -17.59
N ALA A 177 -8.80 -19.06 -17.92
CA ALA A 177 -7.34 -19.03 -18.09
C ALA A 177 -6.60 -19.38 -16.79
N LYS A 178 -7.10 -18.92 -15.63
CA LYS A 178 -6.51 -19.27 -14.33
C LYS A 178 -6.61 -20.77 -14.03
N LYS A 179 -7.76 -21.39 -14.32
CA LYS A 179 -7.92 -22.86 -14.18
C LYS A 179 -6.94 -23.62 -15.06
N GLU A 180 -6.77 -23.21 -16.31
CA GLU A 180 -5.81 -23.85 -17.22
C GLU A 180 -4.36 -23.72 -16.73
N TYR A 181 -3.99 -22.55 -16.19
CA TYR A 181 -2.68 -22.35 -15.57
C TYR A 181 -2.47 -23.23 -14.34
N ASP A 182 -3.45 -23.28 -13.43
CA ASP A 182 -3.39 -24.06 -12.19
C ASP A 182 -3.36 -25.58 -12.46
N GLU A 183 -4.00 -26.03 -13.54
CA GLU A 183 -4.02 -27.43 -13.99
C GLU A 183 -2.81 -27.81 -14.87
N SER A 184 -2.07 -26.82 -15.38
CA SER A 184 -0.90 -27.07 -16.21
C SER A 184 0.21 -27.72 -15.37
N PRO A 185 0.82 -28.83 -15.82
CA PRO A 185 2.00 -29.37 -15.16
C PRO A 185 3.10 -28.32 -15.25
N GLY A 186 3.32 -27.60 -14.14
CA GLY A 186 4.27 -26.50 -14.08
C GLY A 186 5.65 -26.92 -14.60
N PRO A 187 6.48 -25.95 -15.07
CA PRO A 187 7.81 -26.27 -15.57
C PRO A 187 8.56 -27.02 -14.46
N GLY A 188 8.82 -28.31 -14.71
CA GLY A 188 9.61 -29.14 -13.81
C GLY A 188 10.93 -28.44 -13.47
N PRO A 189 11.53 -28.75 -12.31
CA PRO A 189 12.74 -28.09 -11.87
C PRO A 189 13.79 -28.14 -12.98
N TRP A 190 14.16 -26.96 -13.48
CA TRP A 190 15.20 -26.81 -14.50
C TRP A 190 16.42 -27.66 -14.12
N PRO A 191 16.99 -28.44 -15.04
CA PRO A 191 18.23 -29.15 -14.76
C PRO A 191 19.32 -28.12 -14.44
N ARG A 192 19.78 -28.10 -13.19
CA ARG A 192 21.03 -27.42 -12.83
C ARG A 192 22.15 -28.15 -13.57
N LYS A 193 22.70 -27.50 -14.59
CA LYS A 193 23.98 -27.91 -15.21
C LYS A 193 25.12 -27.68 -14.24
#